data_AF-A0A8T3T1V3-F1
#
_entry.id   AF-A0A8T3T1V3-F1
#
_cell.length_a   1.000
_cell.length_b   1.000
_cell.length_c   1.000
_cell.angle_alpha   90.00
_cell.angle_beta   90.00
_cell.angle_gamma   90.00
#
_symmetry.space_group_name_H-M   'P 1'
#
loop_
_entity.id
_entity.type
_entity.pdbx_description
1 polymer ?
#
loop_
_entity_poly.entity_id
_entity_poly.type
_entity_poly.pdbx_seq_one_letter_code
_entity_poly.pdbx_strand_id
1 'polypeptide(L)'
;MLDHVPSQPGGNGHEPGAANGHRTDRGVNGHEQQPGVDAAHGCTTAQLRRFIKSRSYVPMHELRRRFELNGAADDVAGVNTPDGRIYLGLPARESEMIGDLLRQGDIGVELCRDPRVPIAIGVYPTRPVAR
;
A
#
# COMPACT_ATOMS: atom_id res chain seq x y z
N MET A 1 -67.15 31.97 -21.15
CA MET A 1 -66.51 32.09 -22.47
C MET A 1 -65.60 30.87 -22.63
N LEU A 2 -65.86 30.10 -23.69
CA LEU A 2 -65.02 29.02 -24.25
C LEU A 2 -63.68 29.63 -24.73
N ASP A 3 -62.54 28.96 -24.86
CA ASP A 3 -62.12 27.83 -25.72
C ASP A 3 -60.72 27.36 -25.20
N HIS A 4 -60.31 26.09 -25.10
CA HIS A 4 -60.02 25.01 -26.06
C HIS A 4 -58.81 25.22 -27.02
N VAL A 5 -57.69 24.53 -26.69
CA VAL A 5 -56.74 23.77 -27.58
C VAL A 5 -55.68 24.55 -28.40
N PRO A 6 -54.53 24.00 -28.90
CA PRO A 6 -53.97 22.62 -28.85
C PRO A 6 -52.49 22.44 -28.41
N SER A 7 -52.13 21.17 -28.17
CA SER A 7 -50.79 20.56 -28.25
C SER A 7 -50.19 20.56 -29.68
N GLN A 8 -48.87 20.55 -29.82
CA GLN A 8 -48.20 20.07 -31.05
C GLN A 8 -47.07 19.06 -30.77
N PRO A 9 -46.89 18.06 -31.65
CA PRO A 9 -45.94 16.95 -31.51
C PRO A 9 -44.70 17.06 -32.43
N GLY A 10 -43.67 16.27 -32.09
CA GLY A 10 -42.87 15.43 -32.99
C GLY A 10 -42.11 16.06 -34.16
N GLY A 11 -40.77 16.12 -34.04
CA GLY A 11 -39.84 16.33 -35.16
C GLY A 11 -38.83 15.18 -35.28
N ASN A 12 -38.86 14.49 -36.43
CA ASN A 12 -37.94 13.43 -36.85
C ASN A 12 -36.62 13.98 -37.43
N GLY A 13 -35.55 13.18 -37.39
CA GLY A 13 -34.38 13.28 -38.29
C GLY A 13 -33.14 12.58 -37.73
N HIS A 14 -32.81 11.33 -38.11
CA HIS A 14 -31.96 10.87 -39.24
C HIS A 14 -30.42 11.02 -39.04
N GLU A 15 -29.78 9.90 -38.63
CA GLU A 15 -28.51 9.26 -39.10
C GLU A 15 -27.17 10.05 -39.27
N PRO A 16 -26.01 9.42 -39.57
CA PRO A 16 -25.39 8.15 -39.13
C PRO A 16 -23.89 8.34 -38.70
N GLY A 17 -23.23 7.30 -38.19
CA GLY A 17 -21.75 7.28 -38.03
C GLY A 17 -21.24 5.93 -37.53
N ALA A 18 -20.86 5.02 -38.43
CA ALA A 18 -19.50 4.82 -38.94
C ALA A 18 -18.60 3.96 -38.03
N ALA A 19 -18.46 2.70 -38.47
CA ALA A 19 -17.26 1.85 -38.50
C ALA A 19 -16.26 1.87 -37.32
N ASN A 20 -16.02 0.69 -36.74
CA ASN A 20 -14.66 0.15 -36.75
C ASN A 20 -14.64 -1.36 -36.57
N GLY A 21 -14.15 -2.06 -37.61
CA GLY A 21 -13.67 -3.42 -37.49
C GLY A 21 -12.15 -3.38 -37.38
N HIS A 22 -11.58 -3.93 -36.31
CA HIS A 22 -10.20 -4.41 -36.35
C HIS A 22 -10.03 -5.55 -35.34
N ARG A 23 -9.83 -6.77 -35.86
CA ARG A 23 -9.22 -7.87 -35.10
C ARG A 23 -7.72 -7.60 -35.05
N THR A 24 -7.13 -7.64 -33.86
CA THR A 24 -5.77 -8.19 -33.69
C THR A 24 -5.69 -9.04 -32.43
N ASP A 25 -5.13 -10.22 -32.68
CA ASP A 25 -4.59 -11.21 -31.77
C ASP A 25 -3.37 -10.64 -31.02
N ARG A 26 -3.32 -10.79 -29.68
CA ARG A 26 -2.10 -11.00 -28.88
C ARG A 26 -2.42 -11.18 -27.40
N GLY A 27 -2.16 -12.37 -26.88
CA GLY A 27 -2.25 -12.67 -25.46
C GLY A 27 -1.15 -12.00 -24.62
N VAL A 28 -1.43 -11.81 -23.34
CA VAL A 28 -0.46 -11.89 -22.23
C VAL A 28 -1.25 -12.34 -20.99
N ASN A 29 -0.73 -13.36 -20.31
CA ASN A 29 -1.18 -13.87 -19.01
C ASN A 29 -1.35 -12.73 -17.98
N GLY A 30 -2.58 -12.40 -17.63
CA GLY A 30 -2.90 -11.68 -16.41
C GLY A 30 -3.12 -12.69 -15.30
N HIS A 31 -2.16 -12.86 -14.40
CA HIS A 31 -2.39 -13.55 -13.15
C HIS A 31 -3.40 -12.72 -12.32
N GLU A 32 -4.69 -13.02 -12.48
CA GLU A 32 -5.73 -12.64 -11.55
C GLU A 32 -5.54 -13.45 -10.27
N GLN A 33 -4.57 -13.05 -9.47
CA GLN A 33 -4.49 -13.45 -8.07
C GLN A 33 -5.51 -12.61 -7.32
N GLN A 34 -6.75 -13.10 -7.28
CA GLN A 34 -7.70 -12.74 -6.24
C GLN A 34 -7.03 -12.97 -4.88
N PRO A 35 -6.79 -11.93 -4.07
CA PRO A 35 -6.35 -12.14 -2.71
C PRO A 35 -7.53 -12.69 -1.91
N GLY A 36 -7.35 -13.89 -1.37
CA GLY A 36 -8.27 -14.50 -0.42
C GLY A 36 -8.60 -13.54 0.71
N VAL A 37 -9.88 -13.55 1.09
CA VAL A 37 -10.56 -12.62 1.99
C VAL A 37 -10.03 -12.57 3.43
N ASP A 38 -9.00 -13.36 3.76
CA ASP A 38 -8.31 -13.36 5.06
C ASP A 38 -6.92 -12.67 5.02
N ALA A 39 -6.46 -12.24 3.83
CA ALA A 39 -5.34 -11.30 3.65
C ALA A 39 -5.81 -9.82 3.67
N ALA A 40 -7.09 -9.57 4.00
CA ALA A 40 -7.82 -8.37 3.62
C ALA A 40 -7.54 -7.11 4.45
N HIS A 41 -6.79 -7.17 5.56
CA HIS A 41 -6.60 -6.01 6.45
C HIS A 41 -5.13 -5.72 6.82
N GLY A 42 -4.15 -6.15 6.00
CA GLY A 42 -2.73 -5.90 6.26
C GLY A 42 -2.03 -5.23 5.07
N CYS A 43 -1.03 -4.38 5.33
CA CYS A 43 -0.24 -3.79 4.26
C CYS A 43 0.75 -4.79 3.63
N THR A 44 1.21 -4.49 2.41
CA THR A 44 2.30 -5.20 1.73
C THR A 44 3.64 -4.52 1.98
N THR A 45 4.75 -5.26 1.84
CA THR A 45 6.11 -4.72 1.94
C THR A 45 6.35 -3.56 0.96
N ALA A 46 5.78 -3.63 -0.25
CA ALA A 46 5.88 -2.55 -1.24
C ALA A 46 5.14 -1.27 -0.78
N GLN A 47 3.97 -1.41 -0.14
CA GLN A 47 3.23 -0.28 0.42
C GLN A 47 4.00 0.36 1.58
N LEU A 48 4.55 -0.44 2.50
CA LEU A 48 5.42 0.03 3.57
C LEU A 48 6.62 0.80 3.03
N ARG A 49 7.36 0.19 2.09
CA ARG A 49 8.51 0.81 1.43
C ARG A 49 8.14 2.15 0.81
N ARG A 50 7.07 2.19 0.01
CA ARG A 50 6.62 3.42 -0.65
C ARG A 50 6.28 4.52 0.36
N PHE A 51 5.61 4.16 1.46
CA PHE A 51 5.21 5.10 2.51
C PHE A 51 6.41 5.68 3.28
N ILE A 52 7.39 4.84 3.60
CA ILE A 52 8.62 5.28 4.29
C ILE A 52 9.45 6.16 3.36
N LYS A 53 9.58 5.77 2.07
CA LYS A 53 10.32 6.54 1.06
C LYS A 53 9.74 7.93 0.77
N SER A 54 8.46 8.17 1.06
CA SER A 54 7.82 9.47 0.83
C SER A 54 7.99 10.46 1.99
N ARG A 55 8.68 10.09 3.06
CA ARG A 55 8.87 10.90 4.28
C ARG A 55 10.34 10.97 4.65
N SER A 56 10.74 12.03 5.35
CA SER A 56 12.08 12.12 5.94
C SER A 56 12.26 11.15 7.12
N TYR A 57 11.18 10.86 7.84
CA TYR A 57 11.15 10.00 9.02
C TYR A 57 9.73 9.49 9.30
N VAL A 58 9.61 8.28 9.87
CA VAL A 58 8.34 7.67 10.26
C VAL A 58 8.47 6.99 11.64
N PRO A 59 7.83 7.52 12.69
CA PRO A 59 7.71 6.85 13.97
C PRO A 59 6.98 5.50 13.88
N MET A 60 7.30 4.54 14.75
CA MET A 60 6.64 3.22 14.75
C MET A 60 5.11 3.30 14.88
N HIS A 61 4.61 4.20 15.73
CA HIS A 61 3.17 4.37 15.95
C HIS A 61 2.43 4.90 14.70
N GLU A 62 3.11 5.61 13.81
CA GLU A 62 2.51 6.07 12.56
C GLU A 62 2.28 4.91 11.58
N LEU A 63 3.18 3.93 11.51
CA LEU A 63 2.99 2.74 10.68
C LEU A 63 1.75 1.95 11.13
N ARG A 64 1.58 1.78 12.45
CA ARG A 64 0.41 1.11 13.02
C ARG A 64 -0.89 1.80 12.62
N ARG A 65 -0.96 3.12 12.81
CA ARG A 65 -2.15 3.92 12.51
C ARG A 65 -2.43 3.98 11.01
N ARG A 66 -1.39 4.10 10.17
CA ARG A 66 -1.56 4.28 8.73
C ARG A 66 -2.13 3.06 8.03
N PHE A 67 -1.70 1.88 8.48
CA PHE A 67 -2.00 0.61 7.82
C PHE A 67 -2.98 -0.25 8.62
N GLU A 68 -3.52 0.28 9.72
CA GLU A 68 -4.51 -0.40 10.58
C GLU A 68 -4.02 -1.80 10.97
N LEU A 69 -2.75 -1.89 11.40
CA LEU A 69 -2.07 -3.16 11.59
C LEU A 69 -2.80 -4.03 12.62
N ASN A 70 -3.12 -5.27 12.23
CA ASN A 70 -3.79 -6.25 13.07
C ASN A 70 -2.86 -6.70 14.21
N GLY A 71 -3.23 -6.39 15.46
CA GLY A 71 -2.45 -6.75 16.64
C GLY A 71 -2.78 -5.90 17.85
N ALA A 72 -2.35 -6.34 19.04
CA ALA A 72 -2.52 -5.60 20.28
C ALA A 72 -1.63 -4.36 20.29
N ALA A 73 -2.07 -3.26 20.90
CA ALA A 73 -1.36 -1.96 20.88
C ALA A 73 0.07 -2.04 21.41
N ASP A 74 0.35 -3.01 22.27
CA ASP A 74 1.61 -3.34 22.93
C ASP A 74 2.38 -4.48 22.26
N ASP A 75 1.95 -4.95 21.08
CA ASP A 75 2.69 -5.96 20.33
C ASP A 75 4.11 -5.47 20.02
N VAL A 76 5.06 -6.34 20.39
CA VAL A 76 6.48 -6.17 20.11
C VAL A 76 7.02 -7.45 19.51
N ALA A 77 7.72 -7.35 18.39
CA ALA A 77 8.41 -8.47 17.77
C ALA A 77 9.90 -8.16 17.54
N GLY A 78 10.74 -9.17 17.78
CA GLY A 78 12.17 -9.09 17.60
C GLY A 78 12.59 -9.58 16.21
N VAL A 79 13.37 -8.77 15.49
CA VAL A 79 13.80 -9.02 14.10
C VAL A 79 15.32 -9.06 14.02
N ASN A 80 15.84 -10.00 13.24
CA ASN A 80 17.28 -10.11 13.00
C ASN A 80 17.71 -9.16 11.87
N THR A 81 18.70 -8.32 12.15
CA THR A 81 19.33 -7.42 11.19
C THR A 81 20.82 -7.73 11.10
N PRO A 82 21.55 -7.20 10.09
CA PRO A 82 23.00 -7.36 10.01
C PRO A 82 23.74 -6.86 11.26
N ASP A 83 23.19 -5.85 11.94
CA ASP A 83 23.78 -5.22 13.14
C ASP A 83 23.32 -5.90 14.46
N GLY A 84 22.58 -6.99 14.37
CA GLY A 84 22.04 -7.73 15.50
C GLY A 84 20.51 -7.71 15.58
N ARG A 85 19.98 -8.22 16.69
CA ARG A 85 18.53 -8.29 16.91
C ARG A 85 18.00 -6.97 17.43
N ILE A 86 16.94 -6.46 16.82
CA ILE A 86 16.22 -5.26 17.26
C ILE A 86 14.77 -5.60 17.56
N TYR A 87 14.09 -4.76 18.35
CA TYR A 87 12.69 -4.95 18.72
C TYR A 87 11.84 -3.82 18.17
N LEU A 88 10.75 -4.18 17.48
CA LEU A 88 9.82 -3.27 16.84
C LEU A 88 8.48 -3.34 17.57
N GLY A 89 7.91 -2.18 17.90
CA GLY A 89 6.55 -2.08 18.46
C GLY A 89 5.45 -2.33 17.42
N LEU A 90 5.61 -3.38 16.60
CA LEU A 90 4.72 -3.79 15.52
C LEU A 90 4.40 -5.28 15.67
N PRO A 91 3.28 -5.77 15.10
CA PRO A 91 3.00 -7.19 15.03
C PRO A 91 4.11 -7.95 14.27
N ALA A 92 4.21 -9.26 14.52
CA ALA A 92 5.31 -10.09 14.00
C ALA A 92 5.42 -10.06 12.47
N ARG A 93 4.28 -10.10 11.77
CA ARG A 93 4.21 -10.09 10.30
C ARG A 93 4.86 -8.83 9.73
N GLU A 94 4.42 -7.65 10.18
CA GLU A 94 4.93 -6.38 9.68
C GLU A 94 6.35 -6.10 10.16
N SER A 95 6.71 -6.60 11.35
CA SER A 95 8.09 -6.54 11.83
C SER A 95 9.04 -7.26 10.87
N GLU A 96 8.67 -8.45 10.38
CA GLU A 96 9.49 -9.17 9.39
C GLU A 96 9.60 -8.39 8.06
N MET A 97 8.51 -7.74 7.61
CA MET A 97 8.56 -6.89 6.41
C MET A 97 9.54 -5.71 6.58
N ILE A 98 9.58 -5.09 7.77
CA ILE A 98 10.57 -4.07 8.10
C ILE A 98 11.98 -4.67 8.11
N GLY A 99 12.15 -5.86 8.67
CA GLY A 99 13.40 -6.62 8.63
C GLY A 99 13.94 -6.87 7.23
N ASP A 100 13.07 -7.30 6.30
CA ASP A 100 13.41 -7.48 4.89
C ASP A 100 13.94 -6.19 4.26
N LEU A 101 13.25 -5.06 4.49
CA LEU A 101 13.65 -3.76 3.95
C LEU A 101 14.98 -3.28 4.54
N LEU A 102 15.23 -3.53 5.82
CA LEU A 102 16.51 -3.23 6.47
C LEU A 102 17.64 -4.07 5.87
N ARG A 103 17.44 -5.39 5.72
CA ARG A 103 18.42 -6.30 5.11
C ARG A 103 18.76 -5.94 3.66
N GLN A 104 17.78 -5.43 2.92
CA GLN A 104 17.96 -4.93 1.55
C GLN A 104 18.65 -3.56 1.49
N GLY A 105 18.81 -2.86 2.62
CA GLY A 105 19.34 -1.50 2.66
C GLY A 105 18.39 -0.47 2.07
N ASP A 106 17.09 -0.77 2.00
CA ASP A 106 16.05 0.10 1.45
C ASP A 106 15.58 1.17 2.45
N ILE A 107 15.66 0.87 3.73
CA ILE A 107 15.34 1.80 4.82
C ILE A 107 16.42 1.68 5.89
N GLY A 108 16.49 2.68 6.76
CA GLY A 108 17.22 2.64 8.02
C GLY A 108 16.26 2.69 9.20
N VAL A 109 16.78 2.41 10.38
CA VAL A 109 16.02 2.41 11.64
C VAL A 109 16.73 3.28 12.65
N GLU A 110 15.96 4.07 13.38
CA GLU A 110 16.43 4.77 14.57
C GLU A 110 16.14 3.91 15.80
N LEU A 111 17.18 3.71 16.61
CA LEU A 111 17.12 2.89 17.80
C LEU A 111 17.20 3.77 19.05
N CYS A 112 16.27 3.56 19.99
CA CYS A 112 16.51 3.92 21.37
C CYS A 112 17.43 2.86 21.98
N ARG A 113 18.62 3.29 22.41
CA ARG A 113 19.61 2.44 23.08
C ARG A 113 19.51 2.64 24.59
N ASP A 114 18.39 2.20 25.17
CA ASP A 114 18.32 1.90 26.61
C ASP A 114 19.29 0.73 26.91
N PRO A 115 20.01 0.70 28.06
CA PRO A 115 21.15 -0.19 28.30
C PRO A 115 20.96 -1.71 28.12
N ARG A 116 19.75 -2.22 27.86
CA ARG A 116 19.48 -3.66 27.83
C ARG A 116 18.90 -4.20 26.54
N VAL A 117 18.19 -3.38 25.75
CA VAL A 117 17.48 -3.86 24.55
C VAL A 117 17.41 -2.75 23.49
N PRO A 118 17.92 -2.97 22.26
CA PRO A 118 17.77 -2.02 21.16
C PRO A 118 16.32 -2.02 20.65
N ILE A 119 15.61 -0.91 20.86
CA ILE A 119 14.21 -0.74 20.46
C ILE A 119 14.14 0.24 19.30
N ALA A 120 13.48 -0.14 18.22
CA ALA A 120 13.20 0.74 17.10
C ALA A 120 12.13 1.78 17.47
N ILE A 121 12.46 3.06 17.31
CA ILE A 121 11.54 4.18 17.59
C ILE A 121 10.99 4.81 16.30
N GLY A 122 11.71 4.66 15.19
CA GLY A 122 11.26 5.08 13.87
C GLY A 122 12.13 4.54 12.75
N VAL A 123 11.69 4.78 11.51
CA VAL A 123 12.38 4.38 10.28
C VAL A 123 12.51 5.56 9.33
N TYR A 124 13.53 5.52 8.49
CA TYR A 124 13.81 6.58 7.52
C TYR A 124 14.28 5.99 6.19
N PRO A 125 14.12 6.72 5.07
CA PRO A 125 14.61 6.27 3.78
C PRO A 125 16.13 6.25 3.73
N THR A 126 16.72 5.15 3.27
CA THR A 126 18.12 5.09 2.85
C THR A 126 18.20 5.23 1.33
N ARG A 127 19.33 5.71 0.82
CA ARG A 127 19.63 5.56 -0.61
C ARG A 127 20.23 4.16 -0.81
N PRO A 128 19.82 3.42 -1.86
CA PRO A 128 20.48 2.17 -2.18
C PRO A 128 21.99 2.40 -2.31
N VAL A 129 22.78 1.63 -1.57
CA VAL A 129 24.23 1.62 -1.75
C VAL A 129 24.49 0.74 -2.97
N ALA A 130 24.95 1.33 -4.08
CA ALA A 130 25.40 0.56 -5.23
C ALA A 130 26.53 -0.38 -4.77
N ARG A 131 26.37 -1.68 -5.00
CA ARG A 131 27.38 -2.71 -4.73
C ARG A 131 28.10 -3.07 -6.01
#